data_AF-A0A961P986-F1
#
_entry.id   AF-A0A961P986-F1
#
_cell.length_a   1.000
_cell.length_b   1.000
_cell.length_c   1.000
_cell.angle_alpha   90.00
_cell.angle_beta   90.00
_cell.angle_gamma   90.00
#
_symmetry.space_group_name_H-M   'P 1'
#
loop_
_entity.id
_entity.type
_entity.pdbx_description
1 polymer ?
#
loop_
_entity_poly.entity_id
_entity_poly.type
_entity_poly.pdbx_seq_one_letter_code
_entity_poly.pdbx_strand_id
1 'polypeptide(L)'
;WNSSMNTAEVIRMLTDKDEDGEYVIPHIIYADAYSSETVAYADLILPDTTYLERHDCISLLDRPICEAEAAADAIRWPVVEPDRNV
;
A
#
# COMPACT_ATOMS: atom_id res chain seq x y z
N TRP A 1 -5.66 4.14 -1.33
CA TRP A 1 -6.27 5.46 -1.04
C TRP A 1 -5.60 6.25 0.08
N ASN A 2 -4.67 5.67 0.83
CA ASN A 2 -3.91 6.35 1.88
C ASN A 2 -3.24 7.68 1.43
N SER A 3 -2.84 7.80 0.15
CA SER A 3 -2.27 9.04 -0.41
C SER A 3 -3.29 10.16 -0.72
N SER A 4 -4.59 9.97 -0.46
CA SER A 4 -5.59 11.04 -0.63
C SER A 4 -5.53 12.10 0.46
N MET A 5 -4.80 11.82 1.56
CA MET A 5 -4.75 12.66 2.77
C MET A 5 -6.14 13.01 3.32
N ASN A 6 -7.16 12.18 3.05
CA ASN A 6 -8.54 12.40 3.46
C ASN A 6 -9.12 11.14 4.10
N THR A 7 -8.76 10.90 5.36
CA THR A 7 -9.16 9.71 6.12
C THR A 7 -10.67 9.58 6.26
N ALA A 8 -11.41 10.68 6.45
CA ALA A 8 -12.85 10.64 6.68
C ALA A 8 -13.62 10.13 5.46
N GLU A 9 -13.33 10.68 4.27
CA GLU A 9 -13.99 10.22 3.03
C GLU A 9 -13.57 8.79 2.67
N VAL A 10 -12.30 8.44 2.87
CA VAL A 10 -11.82 7.08 2.64
C VAL A 10 -12.58 6.09 3.51
N ILE A 11 -12.71 6.36 4.82
CA ILE A 11 -13.49 5.50 5.72
C ILE A 11 -14.94 5.39 5.25
N ARG A 12 -15.59 6.52 4.91
CA ARG A 12 -16.97 6.51 4.40
C ARG A 12 -17.12 5.55 3.24
N MET A 13 -16.23 5.64 2.26
CA MET A 13 -16.25 4.82 1.05
C MET A 13 -15.91 3.35 1.32
N LEU A 14 -14.97 3.05 2.24
CA LEU A 14 -14.66 1.67 2.64
C LEU A 14 -15.82 1.01 3.39
N THR A 15 -16.68 1.80 4.04
CA THR A 15 -17.86 1.31 4.75
C THR A 15 -19.16 1.45 3.95
N ASP A 16 -19.09 1.91 2.71
CA ASP A 16 -20.27 2.23 1.90
C ASP A 16 -21.05 0.95 1.56
N LYS A 17 -22.38 1.04 1.60
CA LYS A 17 -23.29 -0.08 1.37
C LYS A 17 -24.33 0.28 0.33
N ASP A 18 -24.71 -0.70 -0.47
CA ASP A 18 -25.77 -0.54 -1.46
C ASP A 18 -27.18 -0.64 -0.83
N GLU A 19 -28.21 -0.59 -1.68
CA GLU A 19 -29.61 -0.67 -1.27
C GLU A 19 -29.96 -2.02 -0.64
N ASP A 20 -29.21 -3.08 -0.97
CA ASP A 20 -29.37 -4.43 -0.43
C ASP A 20 -28.63 -4.60 0.93
N GLY A 21 -27.84 -3.59 1.34
CA GLY A 21 -27.11 -3.56 2.60
C GLY A 21 -25.73 -4.24 2.55
N GLU A 22 -25.32 -4.69 1.37
CA GLU A 22 -24.01 -5.28 1.11
C GLU A 22 -22.97 -4.19 0.89
N TYR A 23 -21.71 -4.47 1.23
CA TYR A 23 -20.64 -3.50 0.99
C TYR A 23 -20.44 -3.27 -0.50
N VAL A 24 -20.38 -2.00 -0.91
CA VAL A 24 -20.14 -1.61 -2.31
C VAL A 24 -18.78 -2.12 -2.79
N ILE A 25 -17.79 -2.17 -1.90
CA ILE A 25 -16.53 -2.88 -2.10
C ILE A 25 -16.60 -4.17 -1.27
N PRO A 26 -16.83 -5.34 -1.88
CA PRO A 26 -17.11 -6.56 -1.12
C PRO A 26 -15.91 -7.11 -0.34
N HIS A 27 -14.71 -6.92 -0.89
CA HIS A 27 -13.47 -7.45 -0.31
C HIS A 27 -12.32 -6.47 -0.46
N ILE A 28 -11.60 -6.26 0.63
CA ILE A 28 -10.41 -5.41 0.70
C ILE A 28 -9.24 -6.28 1.15
N ILE A 29 -8.30 -6.50 0.22
CA ILE A 29 -7.00 -7.11 0.52
C ILE A 29 -5.97 -5.99 0.56
N TYR A 30 -5.19 -5.92 1.63
CA TYR A 30 -4.29 -4.80 1.86
C TYR A 30 -2.91 -5.29 2.30
N ALA A 31 -1.86 -4.69 1.74
CA ALA A 31 -0.48 -4.95 2.14
C ALA A 31 0.08 -3.69 2.81
N ASP A 32 0.55 -3.83 4.05
CA ASP A 32 1.10 -2.72 4.81
C ASP A 32 2.23 -3.23 5.72
N ALA A 33 3.20 -2.34 5.97
CA ALA A 33 4.27 -2.61 6.94
C ALA A 33 3.85 -2.21 8.37
N TYR A 34 2.82 -1.39 8.51
CA TYR A 34 2.33 -0.88 9.79
C TYR A 34 0.81 -1.02 9.93
N SER A 35 0.32 -1.00 11.17
CA SER A 35 -1.12 -0.96 11.46
C SER A 35 -1.69 0.44 11.14
N SER A 36 -2.02 0.69 9.89
CA SER A 36 -2.64 1.93 9.42
C SER A 36 -4.17 1.93 9.61
N GLU A 37 -4.83 3.07 9.38
CA GLU A 37 -6.29 3.14 9.45
C GLU A 37 -6.96 2.21 8.45
N THR A 38 -6.33 1.96 7.30
CA THR A 38 -6.88 1.10 6.25
C THR A 38 -6.83 -0.38 6.64
N VAL A 39 -5.83 -0.80 7.42
CA VAL A 39 -5.72 -2.17 7.98
C VAL A 39 -6.98 -2.54 8.77
N ALA A 40 -7.57 -1.59 9.49
CA ALA A 40 -8.76 -1.83 10.30
C ALA A 40 -10.04 -2.14 9.49
N TYR A 41 -10.04 -1.84 8.19
CA TYR A 41 -11.17 -2.06 7.28
C TYR A 41 -10.89 -3.15 6.22
N ALA A 42 -9.74 -3.83 6.31
CA ALA A 42 -9.36 -4.88 5.37
C ALA A 42 -9.84 -6.26 5.84
N ASP A 43 -10.25 -7.12 4.89
CA ASP A 43 -10.63 -8.51 5.15
C ASP A 43 -9.41 -9.44 5.24
N LEU A 44 -8.36 -9.11 4.49
CA LEU A 44 -7.09 -9.84 4.52
C LEU A 44 -5.92 -8.85 4.47
N ILE A 45 -4.98 -9.04 5.38
CA ILE A 45 -3.78 -8.22 5.48
C ILE A 45 -2.56 -9.07 5.18
N LEU A 46 -1.75 -8.61 4.23
CA LEU A 46 -0.44 -9.18 3.93
C LEU A 46 0.64 -8.30 4.58
N PRO A 47 1.56 -8.86 5.39
CA PRO A 47 2.64 -8.07 5.94
C PRO A 47 3.60 -7.64 4.81
N ASP A 48 3.97 -6.36 4.77
CA ASP A 48 4.94 -5.85 3.79
C ASP A 48 6.33 -5.57 4.42
N THR A 49 7.31 -5.50 3.53
CA THR A 49 8.66 -5.01 3.78
C THR A 49 8.73 -3.49 3.74
N THR A 50 9.56 -2.93 4.59
CA THR A 50 9.92 -1.51 4.60
C THR A 50 11.02 -1.21 3.60
N TYR A 51 11.33 0.08 3.44
CA TYR A 51 12.30 0.60 2.48
C TYR A 51 13.66 -0.10 2.49
N LEU A 52 14.19 -0.48 3.66
CA LEU A 52 15.55 -1.04 3.82
C LEU A 52 15.61 -2.57 3.71
N GLU A 53 14.45 -3.22 3.57
CA GLU A 53 14.29 -4.67 3.69
C GLU A 53 14.15 -5.38 2.34
N ARG A 54 13.96 -4.65 1.23
CA ARG A 54 13.71 -5.25 -0.09
C ARG A 54 14.54 -4.64 -1.23
N HIS A 55 14.73 -5.45 -2.26
CA HIS A 55 15.18 -4.98 -3.57
C HIS A 55 14.03 -4.25 -4.25
N ASP A 56 14.27 -3.01 -4.67
CA ASP A 56 13.25 -2.16 -5.28
C ASP A 56 13.91 -1.04 -6.09
N CYS A 57 13.14 -0.29 -6.86
CA CYS A 57 13.62 0.74 -7.77
C CYS A 57 12.68 1.94 -7.74
N ILE A 58 13.22 3.16 -7.63
CA ILE A 58 12.40 4.38 -7.63
C ILE A 58 12.96 5.44 -8.57
N SER A 59 12.04 6.14 -9.22
CA SER A 59 12.31 7.31 -10.03
C SER A 59 12.24 8.58 -9.16
N LEU A 60 13.18 9.53 -9.34
CA LEU A 60 13.05 10.84 -8.69
C LEU A 60 11.85 11.61 -9.31
N LEU A 61 11.26 12.50 -8.51
CA LEU A 61 10.00 13.20 -8.83
C LEU A 61 10.08 14.13 -10.05
N ASP A 62 11.27 14.33 -10.61
CA ASP A 62 11.53 15.20 -11.75
C ASP A 62 11.26 14.54 -13.11
N ARG A 63 10.84 13.26 -13.14
CA ARG A 63 10.47 12.57 -14.38
C ARG A 63 9.28 11.60 -14.20
N PRO A 64 8.60 11.20 -15.29
CA PRO A 64 7.51 10.22 -15.23
C PRO A 64 7.93 8.89 -14.59
N ILE A 65 6.99 8.19 -13.96
CA ILE A 65 7.21 6.85 -13.40
C ILE A 65 7.65 5.91 -14.53
N CYS A 66 8.82 5.27 -14.38
CA CYS A 66 9.41 4.38 -15.36
C CYS A 66 9.18 2.90 -14.99
N GLU A 67 9.24 2.00 -15.98
CA GLU A 67 9.29 0.54 -15.74
C GLU A 67 10.66 0.11 -15.18
N ALA A 68 10.73 -1.08 -14.58
CA ALA A 68 11.94 -1.61 -13.93
C ALA A 68 13.16 -1.73 -14.87
N GLU A 69 12.91 -1.78 -16.18
CA GLU A 69 13.92 -1.91 -17.24
C GLU A 69 14.37 -0.56 -17.81
N ALA A 70 13.72 0.54 -17.41
CA ALA A 70 14.09 1.88 -17.81
C ALA A 70 15.07 2.51 -16.80
N ALA A 71 15.68 3.65 -17.18
CA ALA A 71 16.59 4.36 -16.30
C ALA A 71 15.87 4.74 -15.00
N ALA A 72 16.27 4.11 -13.89
CA ALA A 72 15.88 4.47 -12.53
C ALA A 72 17.02 5.24 -11.86
N ASP A 73 16.71 6.24 -11.03
CA ASP A 73 17.74 7.11 -10.44
C ASP A 73 18.26 6.54 -9.12
N ALA A 74 17.45 5.69 -8.49
CA ALA A 74 17.79 5.03 -7.25
C ALA A 74 17.36 3.56 -7.27
N ILE A 75 18.33 2.68 -7.13
CA ILE A 75 18.12 1.29 -6.74
C ILE A 75 18.07 1.21 -5.21
N ARG A 76 17.22 0.32 -4.69
CA ARG A 76 17.20 -0.07 -3.27
C ARG A 76 17.80 -1.45 -3.18
N TRP A 77 18.92 -1.53 -2.47
CA TRP A 77 19.54 -2.78 -2.08
C TRP A 77 19.25 -3.01 -0.59
N PRO A 78 18.76 -4.19 -0.18
CA PRO A 78 18.43 -4.44 1.21
C PRO A 78 19.68 -4.35 2.08
N VAL A 79 19.57 -3.66 3.19
CA VAL A 79 20.66 -3.49 4.18
C VAL A 79 20.28 -4.03 5.56
N VAL A 80 19.01 -4.44 5.73
CA VAL A 80 18.49 -5.10 6.92
C VAL A 80 17.62 -6.28 6.47
N GLU A 81 17.73 -7.41 7.14
CA GLU A 81 16.82 -8.54 6.94
C GLU A 81 15.53 -8.33 7.76
N PRO A 82 14.34 -8.64 7.21
CA PRO A 82 13.11 -8.64 8.00
C PRO A 82 13.22 -9.57 9.21
N ASP A 83 12.74 -9.12 10.35
CA ASP A 83 12.64 -9.91 11.58
C ASP A 83 11.31 -10.70 11.69
N ARG A 84 10.59 -10.80 10.57
CA ARG A 84 9.22 -11.31 10.47
C ARG A 84 8.99 -12.02 9.12
N ASN A 85 7.93 -12.82 9.04
CA ASN A 85 7.57 -13.52 7.81
C ASN A 85 6.85 -12.54 6.86
N VAL A 86 7.53 -12.15 5.78
CA VAL A 86 7.10 -11.24 4.71
C VAL A 86 7.55 -11.78 3.35
#